data_AF-X1FM33-F1
#
_entry.id   AF-X1FM33-F1
#
_cell.length_a   1.000
_cell.length_b   1.000
_cell.length_c   1.000
_cell.angle_alpha   90.00
_cell.angle_beta   90.00
_cell.angle_gamma   90.00
#
_symmetry.space_group_name_H-M   'P 1'
#
loop_
_entity.id
_entity.type
_entity.pdbx_description
1 polymer ?
#
loop_
_entity_poly.entity_id
_entity_poly.type
_entity_poly.pdbx_seq_one_letter_code
_entity_poly.pdbx_strand_id
1 'polypeptide(L)'
;LRGAIETGQVFWDSSELVGPAFIKTHVLESKWAKSSRIIIGSSFNKMIRSTIEKSPELQPHICRYLLKDSDGYIIVNPQKLTEDHDKQSILESLIRMRDKCSDYFQKEKYRNLINVVQLNEDSTNLTIEQLGDY
;
A
#
# COMPACT_ATOMS: atom_id res chain seq x y z
N LEU A 1 -3.41 -2.51 -9.81
CA LEU A 1 -3.92 -3.39 -8.72
C LEU A 1 -4.42 -2.51 -7.59
N ARG A 2 -5.55 -2.86 -6.95
CA ARG A 2 -6.05 -2.21 -5.73
C ARG A 2 -6.20 -3.29 -4.67
N GLY A 3 -5.77 -3.03 -3.44
CA GLY A 3 -5.73 -4.05 -2.39
C GLY A 3 -5.62 -3.47 -0.99
N ALA A 4 -5.69 -4.36 -0.02
CA ALA A 4 -5.23 -4.11 1.34
C ALA A 4 -4.63 -5.39 1.94
N ILE A 5 -3.74 -5.25 2.91
CA ILE A 5 -3.11 -6.36 3.63
C ILE A 5 -3.40 -6.16 5.12
N GLU A 6 -4.03 -7.13 5.76
CA GLU A 6 -4.28 -7.12 7.20
C GLU A 6 -3.92 -8.48 7.80
N THR A 7 -3.54 -8.48 9.07
CA THR A 7 -3.31 -9.71 9.85
C THR A 7 -4.36 -9.86 10.95
N GLY A 8 -4.73 -11.11 11.23
CA GLY A 8 -5.67 -11.45 12.28
C GLY A 8 -6.43 -12.74 11.98
N GLN A 9 -7.46 -13.01 12.78
CA GLN A 9 -8.23 -14.23 12.66
C GLN A 9 -9.05 -14.27 11.36
N VAL A 10 -8.98 -15.43 10.72
CA VAL A 10 -9.81 -15.83 9.59
C VAL A 10 -10.28 -17.27 9.85
N PHE A 11 -11.52 -17.54 9.45
CA PHE A 11 -12.15 -18.84 9.45
C PHE A 11 -12.47 -19.20 8.01
N TRP A 12 -12.22 -20.45 7.65
CA TRP A 12 -12.38 -20.94 6.29
C TRP A 12 -12.95 -22.35 6.32
N ASP A 13 -13.97 -22.59 5.52
CA ASP A 13 -14.66 -23.89 5.45
C ASP A 13 -14.68 -24.50 4.05
N SER A 14 -13.69 -24.15 3.22
CA SER A 14 -13.52 -24.50 1.79
C SER A 14 -14.32 -23.68 0.78
N SER A 15 -15.50 -23.16 1.13
CA SER A 15 -16.31 -22.29 0.27
C SER A 15 -16.23 -20.82 0.64
N GLU A 16 -16.10 -20.52 1.93
CA GLU A 16 -16.17 -19.14 2.41
C GLU A 16 -14.99 -18.81 3.31
N LEU A 17 -14.49 -17.58 3.17
CA LEU A 17 -13.50 -16.99 4.06
C LEU A 17 -14.18 -15.86 4.82
N VAL A 18 -14.27 -16.00 6.15
CA VAL A 18 -14.87 -14.98 7.02
C VAL A 18 -13.94 -14.69 8.18
N GLY A 19 -14.05 -13.49 8.74
CA GLY A 19 -13.33 -13.15 9.95
C GLY A 19 -12.98 -11.67 10.04
N PRO A 20 -12.56 -11.21 11.24
CA PRO A 20 -12.27 -9.79 11.46
C PRO A 20 -11.21 -9.23 10.51
N ALA A 21 -10.15 -10.00 10.22
CA ALA A 21 -9.10 -9.55 9.30
C ALA A 21 -9.62 -9.42 7.86
N PHE A 22 -10.41 -10.40 7.39
CA PHE A 22 -11.01 -10.37 6.06
C PHE A 22 -11.94 -9.15 5.87
N ILE A 23 -12.82 -8.90 6.84
CA ILE A 23 -13.73 -7.74 6.83
C ILE A 23 -12.94 -6.43 6.81
N LYS A 24 -11.92 -6.29 7.67
CA LYS A 24 -11.06 -5.09 7.70
C LYS A 24 -10.34 -4.87 6.38
N THR A 25 -9.74 -5.90 5.80
CA THR A 25 -9.11 -5.84 4.48
C THR A 25 -10.08 -5.34 3.42
N HIS A 26 -11.29 -5.92 3.37
CA HIS A 26 -12.31 -5.50 2.42
C HIS A 26 -12.72 -4.02 2.61
N VAL A 27 -12.87 -3.56 3.85
CA VAL A 27 -13.16 -2.15 4.15
C VAL A 27 -12.02 -1.23 3.74
N LEU A 28 -10.77 -1.60 4.01
CA LEU A 28 -9.58 -0.85 3.60
C LEU A 28 -9.50 -0.71 2.08
N GLU A 29 -9.69 -1.81 1.36
CA GLU A 29 -9.68 -1.83 -0.10
C GLU A 29 -10.82 -0.99 -0.70
N SER A 30 -12.06 -1.24 -0.26
CA SER A 30 -13.25 -0.63 -0.86
C SER A 30 -13.43 0.84 -0.49
N LYS A 31 -13.12 1.23 0.75
CA LYS A 31 -13.38 2.58 1.26
C LYS A 31 -12.16 3.50 1.24
N TRP A 32 -10.96 2.98 1.48
CA TRP A 32 -9.78 3.81 1.79
C TRP A 32 -8.75 3.82 0.66
N ALA A 33 -8.56 2.71 -0.05
CA ALA A 33 -7.60 2.67 -1.16
C ALA A 33 -7.94 3.73 -2.20
N LYS A 34 -9.18 3.73 -2.74
CA LYS A 34 -9.73 4.71 -3.72
C LYS A 34 -8.91 4.99 -4.99
N SER A 35 -7.69 4.46 -5.09
CA SER A 35 -6.77 4.48 -6.22
C SER A 35 -6.10 3.10 -6.37
N SER A 36 -5.25 2.94 -7.39
CA SER A 36 -4.54 1.69 -7.68
C SER A 36 -3.34 1.45 -6.74
N ARG A 37 -3.62 1.22 -5.44
CA ARG A 37 -2.62 0.99 -4.39
C ARG A 37 -3.03 -0.15 -3.45
N ILE A 38 -2.06 -0.68 -2.70
CA ILE A 38 -2.27 -1.69 -1.67
C ILE A 38 -1.99 -1.08 -0.30
N ILE A 39 -3.03 -0.94 0.53
CA ILE A 39 -2.91 -0.38 1.89
C ILE A 39 -2.45 -1.45 2.89
N ILE A 40 -1.55 -1.09 3.80
CA ILE A 40 -1.21 -1.88 4.98
C ILE A 40 -2.24 -1.56 6.07
N GLY A 41 -2.86 -2.59 6.63
CA GLY A 41 -3.81 -2.49 7.74
C GLY A 41 -3.09 -2.21 9.06
N SER A 42 -3.80 -1.67 10.04
CA SER A 42 -3.20 -1.24 11.31
C SER A 42 -2.61 -2.39 12.11
N SER A 43 -3.21 -3.59 12.06
CA SER A 43 -2.69 -4.75 12.80
C SER A 43 -1.40 -5.26 12.14
N PHE A 44 -1.36 -5.31 10.80
CA PHE A 44 -0.17 -5.68 10.05
C PHE A 44 0.95 -4.63 10.20
N ASN A 45 0.61 -3.34 10.21
CA ASN A 45 1.54 -2.24 10.47
C ASN A 45 2.23 -2.38 11.84
N LYS A 46 1.46 -2.67 12.89
CA LYS A 46 1.99 -2.96 14.24
C LYS A 46 2.88 -4.19 14.28
N MET A 47 2.50 -5.24 13.53
CA MET A 47 3.30 -6.45 13.41
C MET A 47 4.65 -6.19 12.73
N ILE A 48 4.67 -5.35 11.67
CA ILE A 48 5.90 -4.95 10.99
C ILE A 48 6.81 -4.19 11.97
N ARG A 49 6.27 -3.18 12.68
CA ARG A 49 7.03 -2.43 13.69
C ARG A 49 7.64 -3.36 14.75
N SER A 50 6.83 -4.23 15.34
CA SER A 50 7.30 -5.18 16.36
C SER A 50 8.36 -6.14 15.81
N THR A 51 8.26 -6.54 14.55
CA THR A 51 9.26 -7.38 13.88
C THR A 51 10.59 -6.64 13.74
N ILE A 52 10.56 -5.38 13.29
CA ILE A 52 11.75 -4.55 13.16
C ILE A 52 12.37 -4.24 14.53
N GLU A 53 11.57 -3.96 15.56
CA GLU A 53 12.07 -3.72 16.92
C GLU A 53 12.80 -4.94 17.50
N LYS A 54 12.37 -6.16 17.13
CA LYS A 54 13.02 -7.42 17.54
C LYS A 54 14.24 -7.77 16.68
N SER A 55 14.25 -7.33 15.43
CA SER A 55 15.28 -7.63 14.43
C SER A 55 15.58 -6.38 13.59
N PRO A 56 16.32 -5.40 14.15
CA PRO A 56 16.59 -4.12 13.48
C PRO A 56 17.28 -4.25 12.11
N GLU A 57 18.04 -5.32 11.91
CA GLU A 57 18.69 -5.66 10.64
C GLU A 57 17.69 -5.85 9.48
N LEU A 58 16.42 -6.17 9.79
CA LEU A 58 15.37 -6.31 8.78
C LEU A 58 14.81 -4.97 8.30
N GLN A 59 15.05 -3.87 9.03
CA GLN A 59 14.49 -2.55 8.71
C GLN A 59 14.73 -2.14 7.25
N PRO A 60 15.98 -2.07 6.72
CA PRO A 60 16.21 -1.66 5.34
C PRO A 60 15.57 -2.61 4.32
N HIS A 61 15.47 -3.90 4.65
CA HIS A 61 14.85 -4.90 3.77
C HIS A 61 13.34 -4.79 3.71
N ILE A 62 12.68 -4.42 4.80
CA ILE A 62 11.22 -4.25 4.87
C ILE A 62 10.81 -2.86 4.38
N CYS A 63 11.45 -1.80 4.89
CA CYS A 63 11.07 -0.43 4.59
C CYS A 63 11.20 -0.08 3.10
N ARG A 64 12.11 -0.70 2.35
CA ARG A 64 12.21 -0.50 0.88
C ARG A 64 10.96 -0.91 0.10
N TYR A 65 10.12 -1.77 0.67
CA TYR A 65 8.87 -2.24 0.06
C TYR A 65 7.65 -1.43 0.50
N LEU A 66 7.81 -0.44 1.35
CA LEU A 66 6.72 0.32 1.95
C LEU A 66 6.89 1.81 1.69
N LEU A 67 5.79 2.53 1.63
CA LEU A 67 5.74 3.97 1.41
C LEU A 67 4.64 4.57 2.29
N LYS A 68 4.86 5.74 2.87
CA LYS A 68 3.77 6.57 3.39
C LYS A 68 3.16 7.41 2.28
N ASP A 69 1.88 7.18 1.99
CA ASP A 69 1.15 7.94 0.97
C ASP A 69 0.60 9.25 1.54
N SER A 70 0.07 10.13 0.69
CA SER A 70 -0.35 11.49 1.04
C SER A 70 -1.52 11.59 2.01
N ASP A 71 -2.29 10.52 2.18
CA ASP A 71 -3.37 10.45 3.15
C ASP A 71 -2.97 9.77 4.47
N GLY A 72 -1.66 9.59 4.68
CA GLY A 72 -1.07 9.09 5.91
C GLY A 72 -1.01 7.58 6.04
N TYR A 73 -1.68 6.83 5.16
CA TYR A 73 -1.61 5.37 5.15
C TYR A 73 -0.25 4.88 4.65
N ILE A 74 0.20 3.76 5.22
CA ILE A 74 1.31 3.00 4.68
C ILE A 74 0.78 2.10 3.57
N ILE A 75 1.49 2.11 2.44
CA ILE A 75 1.15 1.31 1.27
C ILE A 75 2.36 0.48 0.86
N VAL A 76 2.11 -0.59 0.10
CA VAL A 76 3.18 -1.28 -0.63
C VAL A 76 3.76 -0.32 -1.67
N ASN A 77 5.07 -0.18 -1.73
CA ASN A 77 5.77 0.64 -2.71
C ASN A 77 5.41 0.16 -4.13
N PRO A 78 4.66 0.96 -4.91
CA PRO A 78 4.21 0.59 -6.24
C PRO A 78 5.37 0.25 -7.18
N GLN A 79 6.52 0.92 -7.05
CA GLN A 79 7.71 0.61 -7.88
C GLN A 79 8.20 -0.83 -7.68
N LYS A 80 8.05 -1.39 -6.48
CA LYS A 80 8.47 -2.77 -6.18
C LYS A 80 7.47 -3.81 -6.68
N LEU A 81 6.30 -3.39 -7.14
CA LEU A 81 5.27 -4.24 -7.74
C LEU A 81 5.29 -4.19 -9.28
N THR A 82 6.11 -3.32 -9.87
CA THR A 82 6.18 -3.11 -11.31
C THR A 82 7.53 -3.55 -11.84
N GLU A 83 7.53 -4.29 -12.95
CA GLU A 83 8.75 -4.58 -13.69
C GLU A 83 9.09 -3.40 -14.63
N ASP A 84 10.38 -3.20 -14.89
CA ASP A 84 10.86 -2.03 -15.67
C ASP A 84 10.25 -1.98 -17.08
N HIS A 85 10.04 -3.15 -17.70
CA HIS A 85 9.49 -3.24 -19.05
C HIS A 85 8.00 -2.87 -19.14
N ASP A 86 7.26 -2.97 -18.02
CA ASP A 86 5.84 -2.63 -17.92
C ASP A 86 5.60 -1.19 -17.43
N LYS A 87 6.65 -0.51 -16.96
CA LYS A 87 6.56 0.79 -16.30
C LYS A 87 5.79 1.83 -17.11
N GLN A 88 6.06 1.93 -18.41
CA GLN A 88 5.42 2.89 -19.30
C GLN A 88 3.91 2.62 -19.47
N SER A 89 3.53 1.36 -19.69
CA SER A 89 2.12 0.98 -19.89
C SER A 89 1.29 1.19 -18.61
N ILE A 90 1.92 0.95 -17.45
CA ILE A 90 1.33 1.22 -16.13
C ILE A 90 1.14 2.72 -15.92
N LEU A 91 2.15 3.54 -16.23
CA LEU A 91 2.05 5.00 -16.12
C LEU A 91 0.92 5.57 -16.98
N GLU A 92 0.81 5.14 -18.23
CA GLU A 92 -0.29 5.56 -19.12
C GLU A 92 -1.66 5.17 -18.56
N SER A 93 -1.76 3.97 -17.99
CA SER A 93 -2.98 3.50 -17.34
C SER A 93 -3.34 4.35 -16.11
N LEU A 94 -2.36 4.69 -15.27
CA LEU A 94 -2.55 5.54 -14.09
C LEU A 94 -2.99 6.96 -14.46
N ILE A 95 -2.37 7.55 -15.49
CA ILE A 95 -2.75 8.87 -16.03
C ILE A 95 -4.20 8.83 -16.52
N ARG A 96 -4.55 7.80 -17.29
CA ARG A 96 -5.93 7.63 -17.79
C ARG A 96 -6.94 7.48 -16.65
N MET A 97 -6.59 6.76 -15.59
CA MET A 97 -7.45 6.61 -14.41
C MET A 97 -7.63 7.94 -13.67
N ARG A 98 -6.55 8.69 -13.44
CA ARG A 98 -6.58 10.04 -12.86
C ARG A 98 -7.52 10.97 -13.62
N ASP A 99 -7.40 10.99 -14.94
CA ASP A 99 -8.15 11.92 -15.80
C ASP A 99 -9.64 11.61 -15.85
N LYS A 100 -10.02 10.35 -15.57
CA LYS A 100 -11.42 9.91 -15.42
C LYS A 100 -12.02 10.20 -14.06
N CYS A 101 -11.21 10.50 -13.03
CA CYS A 101 -11.75 10.88 -11.72
C CYS A 101 -12.41 12.27 -11.81
N SER A 102 -13.57 12.43 -11.17
CA SER A 102 -14.18 13.75 -10.94
C SER A 102 -13.72 14.37 -9.61
N ASP A 103 -13.45 13.53 -8.62
CA ASP A 103 -13.04 13.92 -7.27
C ASP A 103 -11.58 14.39 -7.21
N TYR A 104 -11.37 15.58 -6.65
CA TYR A 104 -10.05 16.19 -6.49
C TYR A 104 -9.11 15.33 -5.63
N PHE A 105 -9.61 14.80 -4.51
CA PHE A 105 -8.79 13.99 -3.61
C PHE A 105 -8.31 12.69 -4.27
N GLN A 106 -9.16 12.03 -5.05
CA GLN A 106 -8.75 10.88 -5.86
C GLN A 106 -7.69 11.26 -6.91
N LYS A 107 -7.82 12.41 -7.57
CA LYS A 107 -6.78 12.88 -8.51
C LYS A 107 -5.44 13.09 -7.82
N GLU A 108 -5.41 13.69 -6.65
CA GLU A 108 -4.17 13.85 -5.87
C GLU A 108 -3.54 12.51 -5.50
N LYS A 109 -4.35 11.50 -5.10
CA LYS A 109 -3.84 10.14 -4.86
C LYS A 109 -3.19 9.53 -6.10
N TYR A 110 -3.80 9.69 -7.28
CA TYR A 110 -3.19 9.21 -8.52
C TYR A 110 -1.94 10.00 -8.90
N ARG A 111 -1.89 11.31 -8.66
CA ARG A 111 -0.68 12.11 -8.91
C ARG A 111 0.50 11.61 -8.10
N ASN A 112 0.31 11.32 -6.81
CA ASN A 112 1.38 10.78 -5.98
C ASN A 112 1.83 9.40 -6.44
N LEU A 113 0.87 8.53 -6.78
CA LEU A 113 1.17 7.21 -7.33
C LEU A 113 1.97 7.30 -8.64
N ILE A 114 1.58 8.19 -9.56
CA ILE A 114 2.29 8.44 -10.81
C ILE A 114 3.71 8.94 -10.52
N ASN A 115 3.87 9.91 -9.62
CA ASN A 115 5.18 10.45 -9.25
C ASN A 115 6.10 9.35 -8.69
N VAL A 116 5.58 8.52 -7.78
CA VAL A 116 6.35 7.40 -7.20
C VAL A 116 6.79 6.42 -8.30
N VAL A 117 5.89 6.01 -9.19
CA VAL A 117 6.27 5.12 -10.30
C VAL A 117 7.27 5.82 -11.22
N GLN A 118 7.13 7.11 -11.54
CA GLN A 118 8.05 7.83 -12.44
C GLN A 118 9.46 8.00 -11.88
N LEU A 119 9.60 8.17 -10.55
CA LEU A 119 10.91 8.27 -9.92
C LEU A 119 11.70 6.97 -10.18
N ASN A 120 12.99 7.11 -10.47
CA ASN A 120 13.92 5.98 -10.68
C ASN A 120 14.75 5.66 -9.44
N GLU A 121 14.57 6.43 -8.37
CA GLU A 121 15.32 6.28 -7.12
C GLU A 121 14.39 5.80 -5.99
N ASP A 122 14.95 5.01 -5.07
CA ASP A 122 14.35 4.62 -3.77
C ASP A 122 14.29 5.84 -2.82
N SER A 123 13.78 6.98 -3.30
CA SER A 123 13.86 8.29 -2.63
C SER A 123 12.88 8.47 -1.48
N THR A 124 12.16 7.42 -1.09
CA THR A 124 11.14 7.47 -0.04
C THR A 124 11.38 6.36 0.98
N ASN A 125 12.43 6.55 1.79
CA ASN A 125 12.72 5.67 2.89
C ASN A 125 11.71 5.89 4.01
N LEU A 126 10.80 4.93 4.17
CA LEU A 126 9.95 4.84 5.35
C LEU A 126 10.83 4.65 6.60
N THR A 127 10.67 5.50 7.61
CA THR A 127 11.38 5.35 8.89
C THR A 127 10.55 4.52 9.87
N ILE A 128 11.20 3.92 10.86
CA ILE A 128 10.53 3.07 11.85
C ILE A 128 9.48 3.85 12.66
N GLU A 129 9.70 5.14 12.89
CA GLU A 129 8.79 6.04 13.61
C GLU A 129 7.47 6.27 12.86
N GLN A 130 7.44 5.96 11.57
CA GLN A 130 6.22 6.05 10.75
C GLN A 130 5.38 4.77 10.78
N LEU A 131 5.88 3.71 11.42
CA LEU A 131 5.22 2.41 11.54
C LEU A 131 4.51 2.25 12.90
N GLY A 132 3.58 1.30 12.95
CA GLY A 132 2.81 0.95 14.14
C GLY A 132 1.65 1.88 14.52
N ASP A 133 1.62 3.10 13.98
CA ASP A 133 0.69 4.15 14.40
C ASP A 133 -0.19 4.67 13.24
N TYR A 134 -1.43 4.17 13.15
CA TYR A 134 -2.67 4.80 12.64
C TYR A 134 -3.86 3.85 12.84
#